data_AF-A0A962BL34-F1
#
_entry.id   AF-A0A962BL34-F1
#
_cell.length_a   1.000
_cell.length_b   1.000
_cell.length_c   1.000
_cell.angle_alpha   90.00
_cell.angle_beta   90.00
_cell.angle_gamma   90.00
#
_symmetry.space_group_name_H-M   'P 1'
#
loop_
_entity.id
_entity.type
_entity.pdbx_description
1 polymer ?
#
loop_
_entity_poly.entity_id
_entity_poly.type
_entity_poly.pdbx_seq_one_letter_code
_entity_poly.pdbx_strand_id
1 'polypeptide(L)'
;MCYSAIIHADWQKFLRVSGGDISYGDFVDKYWSRSQGAQLKIPKGVDLGFLHPNNEQERRIKSLIDAYDAQQVTKLEQELFQQTRRLNDAERALKVKETRKTLNEQRIARNKIEAAKRRLADLRRTDPEDRDSRIFPQVHAPVMVSENGRRTLKLMRYGCRPAGKPASYDKKYPGTYNARRDNLEGFWKGQFGHSHGIIIVDTFFENVEIDGRNQVLQFTPDDG
;
A
#
# COMPACT_ATOMS: atom_id res chain seq x y z
N MET A 1 -16.16 -0.66 -10.81
CA MET A 1 -14.84 -0.01 -10.99
C MET A 1 -13.88 -0.59 -9.97
N CYS A 2 -12.72 -1.09 -10.43
CA CYS A 2 -11.69 -1.69 -9.58
C CYS A 2 -11.32 -0.72 -8.44
N TYR A 3 -11.61 -1.13 -7.21
CA TYR A 3 -11.30 -0.34 -6.02
C TYR A 3 -9.97 -0.78 -5.40
N SER A 4 -9.68 -2.08 -5.42
CA SER A 4 -8.41 -2.63 -4.93
C SER A 4 -8.01 -3.83 -5.77
N ALA A 5 -6.72 -4.14 -5.82
CA ALA A 5 -6.21 -5.31 -6.52
C ALA A 5 -5.14 -6.01 -5.68
N ILE A 6 -4.94 -7.31 -5.90
CA ILE A 6 -3.74 -8.01 -5.44
C ILE A 6 -2.77 -8.01 -6.62
N ILE A 7 -1.62 -7.34 -6.44
CA ILE A 7 -0.55 -7.34 -7.43
C ILE A 7 0.22 -8.66 -7.35
N HIS A 8 0.79 -9.07 -8.48
CA HIS A 8 1.61 -10.26 -8.52
C HIS A 8 2.82 -10.11 -7.58
N ALA A 9 2.90 -10.96 -6.55
CA ALA A 9 3.92 -10.87 -5.52
C ALA A 9 5.34 -11.09 -6.07
N ASP A 10 5.49 -11.98 -7.06
CA ASP A 10 6.77 -12.27 -7.72
C ASP A 10 6.98 -11.42 -8.98
N TRP A 11 6.92 -10.10 -8.82
CA TRP A 11 7.23 -9.15 -9.91
C TRP A 11 8.64 -9.36 -10.48
N GLN A 12 9.57 -9.95 -9.71
CA GLN A 12 10.91 -10.31 -10.17
C GLN A 12 10.88 -11.39 -11.26
N LYS A 13 10.02 -12.42 -11.11
CA LYS A 13 9.79 -13.41 -12.17
C LYS A 13 9.28 -12.76 -13.45
N PHE A 14 8.36 -11.81 -13.33
CA PHE A 14 7.89 -11.08 -14.51
C PHE A 14 8.99 -10.27 -15.18
N LEU A 15 9.88 -9.62 -14.43
CA LEU A 15 11.04 -8.93 -15.02
C LEU A 15 11.91 -9.90 -15.82
N ARG A 16 12.22 -11.08 -15.25
CA ARG A 16 12.99 -12.12 -15.93
C ARG A 16 12.34 -12.56 -17.25
N VAL A 17 11.03 -12.80 -17.26
CA VAL A 17 10.31 -13.27 -18.47
C VAL A 17 10.15 -12.17 -19.51
N SER A 18 9.91 -10.93 -19.07
CA SER A 18 9.69 -9.79 -19.98
C SER A 18 10.99 -9.17 -20.52
N GLY A 19 12.16 -9.55 -20.00
CA GLY A 19 13.44 -8.91 -20.29
C GLY A 19 13.52 -7.47 -19.79
N GLY A 20 12.73 -7.13 -18.76
CA GLY A 20 12.72 -5.80 -18.15
C GLY A 20 13.73 -5.68 -17.02
N ASP A 21 14.08 -4.44 -16.68
CA ASP A 21 14.97 -4.11 -15.57
C ASP A 21 14.25 -3.23 -14.54
N ILE A 22 14.77 -3.15 -13.32
CA ILE A 22 14.25 -2.29 -12.27
C ILE A 22 14.93 -0.92 -12.28
N SER A 23 14.14 0.13 -12.13
CA SER A 23 14.69 1.47 -11.88
C SER A 23 15.11 1.57 -10.42
N TYR A 24 16.32 1.07 -10.10
CA TYR A 24 16.86 1.14 -8.73
C TYR A 24 16.88 2.56 -8.18
N GLY A 25 17.19 3.56 -9.01
CA GLY A 25 17.16 4.96 -8.60
C GLY A 25 15.78 5.40 -8.11
N ASP A 26 14.70 5.11 -8.86
CA ASP A 26 13.33 5.44 -8.45
C ASP A 26 12.93 4.72 -7.16
N PHE A 27 13.26 3.42 -7.04
CA PHE A 27 12.99 2.66 -5.82
C PHE A 27 13.73 3.25 -4.62
N VAL A 28 15.04 3.49 -4.74
CA VAL A 28 15.85 4.13 -3.69
C VAL A 28 15.25 5.48 -3.28
N ASP A 29 14.85 6.31 -4.24
CA ASP A 29 14.25 7.61 -3.95
C ASP A 29 12.92 7.50 -3.19
N LYS A 30 12.06 6.54 -3.54
CA LYS A 30 10.79 6.28 -2.81
C LYS A 30 11.04 5.79 -1.40
N TYR A 31 11.90 4.77 -1.22
CA TYR A 31 12.20 4.22 0.09
C TYR A 31 12.94 5.21 0.97
N TRP A 32 13.86 6.00 0.40
CA TRP A 32 14.51 7.11 1.09
C TRP A 32 13.48 8.13 1.56
N SER A 33 12.62 8.62 0.66
CA SER A 33 11.55 9.56 1.01
C SER A 33 10.64 9.03 2.12
N ARG A 34 10.26 7.74 2.05
CA ARG A 34 9.46 7.06 3.08
C ARG A 34 10.20 7.03 4.43
N SER A 35 11.51 6.75 4.43
CA SER A 35 12.36 6.78 5.64
C SER A 35 12.48 8.18 6.26
N GLN A 36 12.36 9.24 5.45
CA GLN A 36 12.35 10.63 5.88
C GLN A 36 10.96 11.12 6.34
N GLY A 37 9.97 10.22 6.44
CA GLY A 37 8.63 10.54 6.97
C GLY A 37 7.59 10.92 5.93
N ALA A 38 7.92 10.87 4.63
CA ALA A 38 6.92 11.05 3.59
C ALA A 38 5.86 9.93 3.67
N GLN A 39 4.59 10.31 3.50
CA GLN A 39 3.43 9.41 3.69
C GLN A 39 3.21 8.50 2.48
N LEU A 40 4.24 7.74 2.09
CA LEU A 40 4.17 6.76 1.01
C LEU A 40 3.75 5.41 1.58
N LYS A 41 2.68 4.86 1.01
CA LYS A 41 2.26 3.48 1.27
C LYS A 41 2.85 2.59 0.19
N ILE A 42 3.57 1.56 0.57
CA ILE A 42 4.11 0.52 -0.30
C ILE A 42 3.66 -0.82 0.31
N PRO A 43 3.11 -1.77 -0.46
CA PRO A 43 2.68 -3.06 0.05
C PRO A 43 3.86 -3.85 0.61
N LYS A 44 3.62 -4.60 1.68
CA LYS A 44 4.65 -5.47 2.29
C LYS A 44 5.18 -6.49 1.28
N GLY A 45 4.35 -6.96 0.35
CA GLY A 45 4.77 -7.89 -0.71
C GLY A 45 5.87 -7.32 -1.61
N VAL A 46 5.88 -5.99 -1.82
CA VAL A 46 6.97 -5.32 -2.55
C VAL A 46 8.25 -5.29 -1.71
N ASP A 47 8.12 -4.95 -0.42
CA ASP A 47 9.25 -4.90 0.53
C ASP A 47 9.90 -6.29 0.66
N LEU A 48 9.11 -7.37 0.69
CA LEU A 48 9.58 -8.76 0.74
C LEU A 48 10.40 -9.16 -0.49
N GLY A 49 10.19 -8.53 -1.65
CA GLY A 49 11.03 -8.75 -2.83
C GLY A 49 12.50 -8.38 -2.60
N PHE A 50 12.79 -7.53 -1.62
CA PHE A 50 14.15 -7.12 -1.25
C PHE A 50 14.70 -7.84 0.00
N LEU A 51 14.00 -8.90 0.47
CA LEU A 51 14.43 -9.64 1.66
C LEU A 51 15.81 -10.29 1.49
N HIS A 52 16.10 -10.77 0.29
CA HIS A 52 17.36 -11.41 -0.09
C HIS A 52 18.05 -10.64 -1.23
N PRO A 53 18.79 -9.56 -0.92
CA PRO A 53 19.35 -8.67 -1.94
C PRO A 53 20.54 -9.30 -2.66
N ASN A 54 20.53 -9.24 -3.99
CA ASN A 54 21.52 -9.85 -4.88
C ASN A 54 22.61 -8.87 -5.34
N ASN A 55 22.37 -7.57 -5.20
CA ASN A 55 23.31 -6.51 -5.61
C ASN A 55 23.33 -5.34 -4.62
N GLU A 56 24.21 -4.37 -4.86
CA GLU A 56 24.39 -3.21 -3.98
C GLU A 56 23.14 -2.32 -3.87
N GLN A 57 22.41 -2.15 -4.97
CA GLN A 57 21.21 -1.32 -4.99
C GLN A 57 20.08 -1.98 -4.19
N GLU A 58 19.89 -3.30 -4.33
CA GLU A 58 18.93 -4.05 -3.50
C GLU A 58 19.33 -4.02 -2.02
N ARG A 59 20.64 -4.13 -1.69
CA ARG A 59 21.11 -3.98 -0.31
C ARG A 59 20.77 -2.61 0.26
N ARG A 60 20.95 -1.55 -0.54
CA ARG A 60 20.59 -0.18 -0.14
C ARG A 60 19.09 -0.04 0.10
N ILE A 61 18.25 -0.57 -0.80
CA ILE A 61 16.79 -0.58 -0.62
C ILE A 61 16.40 -1.34 0.66
N LYS A 62 16.97 -2.53 0.87
CA LYS A 62 16.73 -3.32 2.08
C LYS A 62 17.08 -2.54 3.35
N SER A 63 18.24 -1.88 3.40
CA SER A 63 18.60 -1.05 4.56
C SER A 63 17.60 0.07 4.84
N LEU A 64 17.01 0.68 3.81
CA LEU A 64 15.97 1.70 3.96
C LEU A 64 14.65 1.12 4.47
N ILE A 65 14.29 -0.09 4.02
CA ILE A 65 13.15 -0.84 4.52
C ILE A 65 13.35 -1.16 6.00
N ASP A 66 14.48 -1.79 6.35
CA ASP A 66 14.80 -2.19 7.73
C ASP A 66 14.80 -0.99 8.69
N ALA A 67 15.37 0.14 8.26
CA ALA A 67 15.39 1.38 9.06
C ALA A 67 13.97 1.95 9.26
N TYR A 68 13.12 1.93 8.23
CA TYR A 68 11.73 2.36 8.35
C TYR A 68 10.95 1.43 9.27
N ASP A 69 11.11 0.12 9.13
CA ASP A 69 10.42 -0.88 9.93
C ASP A 69 10.80 -0.77 11.41
N ALA A 70 12.09 -0.56 11.73
CA ALA A 70 12.53 -0.31 13.10
C ALA A 70 11.85 0.93 13.73
N GLN A 71 11.67 2.00 12.95
CA GLN A 71 10.92 3.17 13.39
C GLN A 71 9.43 2.86 13.60
N GLN A 72 8.81 2.04 12.74
CA GLN A 72 7.41 1.64 12.90
C GLN A 72 7.22 0.74 14.11
N VAL A 73 8.12 -0.21 14.36
CA VAL A 73 8.12 -1.06 15.56
C VAL A 73 8.12 -0.19 16.80
N THR A 74 9.07 0.75 16.89
CA THR A 74 9.19 1.66 18.05
C THR A 74 7.88 2.45 18.29
N LYS A 75 7.28 2.99 17.22
CA LYS A 75 6.01 3.73 17.30
C LYS A 75 4.85 2.85 17.78
N LEU A 76 4.74 1.64 17.26
CA LEU A 76 3.67 0.70 17.64
C LEU A 76 3.84 0.20 19.08
N GLU A 77 5.06 0.00 19.55
CA GLU A 77 5.36 -0.36 20.94
C GLU A 77 4.99 0.78 21.90
N GLN A 78 5.29 2.03 21.54
CA GLN A 78 4.84 3.21 22.29
C GLN A 78 3.31 3.33 22.30
N GLU A 79 2.64 3.07 21.17
CA GLU A 79 1.17 3.05 21.09
C GLU A 79 0.60 1.94 22.00
N LEU A 80 1.17 0.74 21.98
CA LEU A 80 0.75 -0.36 22.85
C LEU A 80 0.87 0.00 24.33
N PHE A 81 2.00 0.57 24.75
CA PHE A 81 2.18 1.02 26.13
C PHE A 81 1.11 2.05 26.52
N GLN A 82 0.91 3.07 25.67
CA GLN A 82 -0.08 4.11 25.93
C GLN A 82 -1.51 3.57 26.03
N GLN A 83 -1.92 2.69 25.10
CA GLN A 83 -3.29 2.15 25.11
C GLN A 83 -3.48 1.13 26.23
N THR A 84 -2.45 0.38 26.61
CA THR A 84 -2.50 -0.54 27.77
C THR A 84 -2.73 0.23 29.07
N ARG A 85 -2.02 1.35 29.27
CA ARG A 85 -2.27 2.25 30.41
C ARG A 85 -3.72 2.76 30.41
N ARG A 86 -4.20 3.26 29.27
CA ARG A 86 -5.59 3.74 29.12
C ARG A 86 -6.62 2.65 29.42
N LEU A 87 -6.37 1.41 29.00
CA LEU A 87 -7.25 0.29 29.29
C LEU A 87 -7.33 0.02 30.79
N ASN A 88 -6.18 -0.05 31.47
CA ASN A 88 -6.11 -0.29 32.91
C ASN A 88 -6.79 0.83 33.70
N ASP A 89 -6.59 2.10 33.32
CA ASP A 89 -7.23 3.25 33.96
C ASP A 89 -8.76 3.22 33.78
N ALA A 90 -9.24 2.89 32.57
CA ALA A 90 -10.67 2.72 32.31
C ALA A 90 -11.26 1.56 33.12
N GLU A 91 -10.58 0.43 33.22
CA GLU A 91 -11.01 -0.73 34.02
C GLU A 91 -11.09 -0.43 35.51
N ARG A 92 -10.16 0.37 36.05
CA ARG A 92 -10.22 0.85 37.44
C ARG A 92 -11.41 1.80 37.66
N ALA A 93 -11.64 2.73 36.74
CA ALA A 93 -12.76 3.67 36.84
C ALA A 93 -14.12 2.97 36.76
N LEU A 94 -14.26 1.94 35.91
CA LEU A 94 -15.49 1.14 35.81
C LEU A 94 -15.83 0.40 37.11
N LYS A 95 -14.83 -0.02 37.91
CA LYS A 95 -15.05 -0.63 39.22
C LYS A 95 -15.61 0.34 40.26
N VAL A 96 -15.29 1.63 40.12
CA VAL A 96 -15.81 2.69 41.01
C VAL A 96 -17.22 3.08 40.59
N LYS A 97 -17.42 3.34 39.29
CA LYS A 97 -18.72 3.68 38.72
C LYS A 97 -18.75 3.37 37.24
N GLU A 98 -19.76 2.59 36.84
CA GLU A 98 -19.99 2.35 35.43
C GLU A 98 -20.55 3.62 34.75
N THR A 99 -19.88 4.07 33.69
CA THR A 99 -20.36 5.16 32.85
C THR A 99 -20.19 4.80 31.37
N ARG A 100 -21.11 5.27 30.53
CA ARG A 100 -21.03 5.09 29.07
C ARG A 100 -19.73 5.61 28.47
N LYS A 101 -19.18 6.69 29.04
CA LYS A 101 -17.90 7.27 28.62
C LYS A 101 -16.76 6.27 28.85
N THR A 102 -16.63 5.76 30.07
CA THR A 102 -15.54 4.85 30.44
C THR A 102 -15.66 3.49 29.74
N LEU A 103 -16.88 2.99 29.51
CA LEU A 103 -17.10 1.78 28.69
C LEU A 103 -16.60 1.98 27.25
N ASN A 104 -16.86 3.15 26.65
CA ASN A 104 -16.35 3.48 25.32
C ASN A 104 -14.83 3.59 25.30
N GLU A 105 -14.21 4.20 26.31
CA GLU A 105 -12.76 4.31 26.42
C GLU A 105 -12.10 2.93 26.51
N GLN A 106 -12.64 2.03 27.35
CA GLN A 106 -12.19 0.64 27.45
C GLN A 106 -12.26 -0.07 26.10
N ARG A 107 -13.40 0.03 25.40
CA ARG A 107 -13.60 -0.59 24.08
C ARG A 107 -12.61 -0.05 23.04
N ILE A 108 -12.41 1.26 22.99
CA ILE A 108 -11.48 1.89 22.05
C ILE A 108 -10.04 1.46 22.35
N ALA A 109 -9.64 1.45 23.62
CA ALA A 109 -8.29 1.03 24.01
C ALA A 109 -8.04 -0.44 23.62
N ARG A 110 -8.98 -1.36 23.91
CA ARG A 110 -8.89 -2.77 23.46
C ARG A 110 -8.72 -2.89 21.95
N ASN A 111 -9.57 -2.20 21.19
CA ASN A 111 -9.50 -2.24 19.73
C ASN A 111 -8.16 -1.74 19.20
N LYS A 112 -7.60 -0.66 19.78
CA LYS A 112 -6.29 -0.13 19.38
C LYS A 112 -5.14 -1.05 19.77
N ILE A 113 -5.18 -1.68 20.95
CA ILE A 113 -4.18 -2.66 21.37
C ILE A 113 -4.15 -3.83 20.38
N GLU A 114 -5.31 -4.40 20.06
CA GLU A 114 -5.40 -5.52 19.13
C GLU A 114 -4.96 -5.12 17.72
N ALA A 115 -5.30 -3.92 17.25
CA ALA A 115 -4.82 -3.41 15.97
C ALA A 115 -3.28 -3.23 15.96
N ALA A 116 -2.69 -2.66 17.01
CA ALA A 116 -1.26 -2.46 17.11
C ALA A 116 -0.48 -3.78 17.19
N LYS A 117 -0.99 -4.78 17.94
CA LYS A 117 -0.43 -6.14 17.96
C LYS A 117 -0.43 -6.78 16.58
N ARG A 118 -1.55 -6.72 15.85
CA ARG A 118 -1.63 -7.26 14.48
C ARG A 118 -0.62 -6.59 13.56
N ARG A 119 -0.52 -5.25 13.59
CA ARG A 119 0.46 -4.51 12.79
C ARG A 119 1.90 -4.90 13.13
N LEU A 120 2.22 -5.11 14.41
CA LEU A 120 3.56 -5.59 14.82
C LEU A 120 3.83 -7.01 14.33
N ALA A 121 2.85 -7.90 14.39
CA ALA A 121 2.96 -9.26 13.87
C ALA A 121 3.18 -9.23 12.36
N ASP A 122 2.37 -8.46 11.61
CA ASP A 122 2.53 -8.27 10.16
C ASP A 122 3.91 -7.68 9.83
N LEU A 123 4.40 -6.70 10.58
CA LEU A 123 5.69 -6.07 10.35
C LEU A 123 6.85 -7.05 10.56
N ARG A 124 6.81 -7.85 11.62
CA ARG A 124 7.86 -8.83 11.98
C ARG A 124 7.83 -10.11 11.14
N ARG A 125 6.70 -10.44 10.53
CA ARG A 125 6.56 -11.63 9.70
C ARG A 125 7.43 -11.54 8.44
N THR A 126 8.10 -12.64 8.09
CA THR A 126 8.86 -12.78 6.84
C THR A 126 8.12 -13.60 5.79
N ASP A 127 7.29 -14.57 6.21
CA ASP A 127 6.53 -15.41 5.29
C ASP A 127 5.41 -14.60 4.62
N PRO A 128 5.34 -14.49 3.28
CA PRO A 128 4.33 -13.67 2.61
C PRO A 128 2.91 -14.19 2.83
N GLU A 129 1.95 -13.28 2.88
CA GLU A 129 0.51 -13.59 2.81
C GLU A 129 -0.13 -12.81 1.64
N ASP A 130 -1.19 -13.33 1.03
CA ASP A 130 -1.86 -12.69 -0.13
C ASP A 130 -2.26 -11.22 0.13
N ARG A 131 -2.63 -10.90 1.37
CA ARG A 131 -2.99 -9.55 1.79
C ARG A 131 -1.84 -8.55 1.67
N ASP A 132 -0.60 -9.01 1.71
CA ASP A 132 0.60 -8.16 1.68
C ASP A 132 0.81 -7.50 0.32
N SER A 133 0.22 -8.07 -0.73
CA SER A 133 0.26 -7.57 -2.10
C SER A 133 -1.02 -6.82 -2.48
N ARG A 134 -1.95 -6.60 -1.54
CA ARG A 134 -3.17 -5.84 -1.85
C ARG A 134 -2.90 -4.35 -1.91
N ILE A 135 -3.19 -3.73 -3.06
CA ILE A 135 -3.09 -2.29 -3.30
C ILE A 135 -4.47 -1.62 -3.28
N PHE A 136 -4.48 -0.38 -2.82
CA PHE A 136 -5.63 0.53 -2.79
C PHE A 136 -5.24 1.84 -3.47
N PRO A 137 -6.19 2.74 -3.78
CA PRO A 137 -5.86 4.02 -4.35
C PRO A 137 -4.85 4.76 -3.47
N GLN A 138 -3.90 5.43 -4.12
CA GLN A 138 -2.76 6.13 -3.52
C GLN A 138 -1.64 5.24 -2.93
N VAL A 139 -1.76 3.91 -2.97
CA VAL A 139 -0.65 3.00 -2.66
C VAL A 139 0.32 2.96 -3.83
N HIS A 140 1.63 2.96 -3.58
CA HIS A 140 2.65 2.78 -4.61
C HIS A 140 2.83 1.30 -4.92
N ALA A 141 2.76 0.95 -6.20
CA ALA A 141 2.88 -0.40 -6.71
C ALA A 141 3.96 -0.46 -7.79
N PRO A 142 4.56 -1.63 -8.04
CA PRO A 142 5.43 -1.83 -9.18
C PRO A 142 4.62 -1.67 -10.48
N VAL A 143 5.06 -0.75 -11.34
CA VAL A 143 4.48 -0.48 -12.65
C VAL A 143 5.57 -0.64 -13.69
N MET A 144 5.33 -1.49 -14.69
CA MET A 144 6.21 -1.61 -15.83
C MET A 144 5.90 -0.51 -16.84
N VAL A 145 6.90 0.27 -17.22
CA VAL A 145 6.83 1.28 -18.27
C VAL A 145 7.81 0.93 -19.39
N SER A 146 7.63 1.54 -20.56
CA SER A 146 8.63 1.49 -21.64
C SER A 146 9.31 2.84 -21.76
N GLU A 147 10.62 2.90 -21.50
CA GLU A 147 11.43 4.10 -21.61
C GLU A 147 12.61 3.83 -22.54
N ASN A 148 12.76 4.65 -23.59
CA ASN A 148 13.82 4.49 -24.59
C ASN A 148 13.90 3.07 -25.18
N GLY A 149 12.74 2.45 -25.42
CA GLY A 149 12.63 1.08 -25.94
C GLY A 149 12.94 -0.03 -24.93
N ARG A 150 13.18 0.30 -23.65
CA ARG A 150 13.45 -0.66 -22.58
C ARG A 150 12.28 -0.75 -21.61
N ARG A 151 11.93 -1.97 -21.23
CA ARG A 151 10.96 -2.23 -20.16
C ARG A 151 11.63 -1.96 -18.82
N THR A 152 11.05 -1.04 -18.05
CA THR A 152 11.60 -0.59 -16.78
C THR A 152 10.51 -0.65 -15.72
N LEU A 153 10.77 -1.32 -14.60
CA LEU A 153 9.88 -1.36 -13.44
C LEU A 153 10.14 -0.13 -12.55
N LYS A 154 9.07 0.60 -12.25
CA LYS A 154 9.10 1.77 -11.36
C LYS A 154 8.08 1.63 -10.24
N LEU A 155 8.32 2.31 -9.13
CA LEU A 155 7.41 2.31 -8.00
C LEU A 155 6.49 3.53 -8.11
N MET A 156 5.34 3.34 -8.77
CA MET A 156 4.41 4.41 -9.09
C MET A 156 3.12 4.29 -8.27
N ARG A 157 2.49 5.43 -8.01
CA ARG A 157 1.26 5.49 -7.23
C ARG A 157 0.06 4.97 -8.02
N TYR A 158 -0.75 4.12 -7.39
CA TYR A 158 -2.05 3.69 -7.91
C TYR A 158 -3.05 4.86 -7.83
N GLY A 159 -2.94 5.74 -8.81
CA GLY A 159 -3.60 7.05 -8.81
C GLY A 159 -2.73 8.05 -9.57
N CYS A 160 -3.18 8.43 -10.76
CA CYS A 160 -2.43 9.32 -11.64
C CYS A 160 -2.59 10.78 -11.20
N ARG A 161 -1.46 11.47 -11.03
CA ARG A 161 -1.42 12.94 -11.07
C ARG A 161 -0.73 13.32 -12.37
N PRO A 162 -1.42 13.97 -13.32
CA PRO A 162 -0.79 14.38 -14.57
C PRO A 162 0.46 15.23 -14.30
N ALA A 163 1.47 15.07 -15.15
CA ALA A 163 2.73 15.79 -15.03
C ALA A 163 2.49 17.32 -14.99
N GLY A 164 3.26 18.02 -14.15
CA GLY A 164 3.12 19.47 -13.94
C GLY A 164 1.92 19.90 -13.10
N LYS A 165 1.06 18.97 -12.61
CA LYS A 165 -0.03 19.32 -11.69
C LYS A 165 0.46 19.35 -10.23
N PRO A 166 -0.03 20.30 -9.41
CA PRO A 166 0.38 20.43 -8.01
C PRO A 166 -0.17 19.30 -7.13
N ALA A 167 0.37 19.12 -5.92
CA ALA A 167 -0.11 18.08 -5.00
C ALA A 167 -1.59 18.20 -4.60
N SER A 168 -2.16 19.41 -4.65
CA SER A 168 -3.59 19.63 -4.41
C SER A 168 -4.50 18.92 -5.41
N TYR A 169 -3.99 18.55 -6.60
CA TYR A 169 -4.76 17.81 -7.61
C TYR A 169 -5.26 16.47 -7.09
N ASP A 170 -4.49 15.78 -6.23
CA ASP A 170 -4.88 14.49 -5.66
C ASP A 170 -6.12 14.61 -4.77
N LYS A 171 -6.27 15.75 -4.10
CA LYS A 171 -7.45 16.03 -3.26
C LYS A 171 -8.64 16.47 -4.12
N LYS A 172 -8.37 17.27 -5.17
CA LYS A 172 -9.41 17.76 -6.09
C LYS A 172 -10.00 16.63 -6.94
N TYR A 173 -9.18 15.65 -7.33
CA TYR A 173 -9.58 14.52 -8.16
C TYR A 173 -9.11 13.21 -7.50
N PRO A 174 -9.81 12.73 -6.46
CA PRO A 174 -9.41 11.52 -5.73
C PRO A 174 -9.63 10.22 -6.53
N GLY A 175 -10.38 10.30 -7.64
CA GLY A 175 -10.76 9.17 -8.49
C GLY A 175 -9.76 8.80 -9.59
N THR A 176 -8.57 9.41 -9.64
CA THR A 176 -7.60 9.24 -10.74
C THR A 176 -6.87 7.90 -10.76
N TYR A 177 -7.33 6.91 -9.98
CA TYR A 177 -6.88 5.52 -10.04
C TYR A 177 -7.60 4.70 -11.11
N ASN A 178 -8.69 5.23 -11.69
CA ASN A 178 -9.35 4.69 -12.88
C ASN A 178 -9.56 5.80 -13.93
N ALA A 179 -9.51 5.44 -15.20
CA ALA A 179 -9.81 6.32 -16.33
C ALA A 179 -11.00 5.75 -17.13
N ARG A 180 -12.11 6.51 -17.21
CA ARG A 180 -13.26 6.09 -18.01
C ARG A 180 -12.96 6.24 -19.49
N ARG A 181 -13.37 5.25 -20.29
CA ARG A 181 -13.17 5.23 -21.75
C ARG A 181 -13.73 6.46 -22.45
N ASP A 182 -14.89 6.93 -22.02
CA ASP A 182 -15.60 8.09 -22.57
C ASP A 182 -14.94 9.44 -22.30
N ASN A 183 -13.88 9.49 -21.48
CA ASN A 183 -13.17 10.73 -21.14
C ASN A 183 -11.65 10.64 -21.39
N LEU A 184 -11.21 9.67 -22.21
CA LEU A 184 -9.80 9.49 -22.54
C LEU A 184 -9.24 10.67 -23.34
N GLU A 185 -9.99 11.18 -24.30
CA GLU A 185 -9.61 12.35 -25.11
C GLU A 185 -9.97 13.70 -24.47
N GLY A 186 -10.62 13.67 -23.30
CA GLY A 186 -10.98 14.85 -22.51
C GLY A 186 -9.98 15.10 -21.38
N PHE A 187 -10.31 14.63 -20.17
CA PHE A 187 -9.48 14.79 -18.98
C PHE A 187 -8.10 14.15 -19.15
N TRP A 188 -8.01 13.00 -19.82
CA TRP A 188 -6.78 12.21 -19.95
C TRP A 188 -5.97 12.48 -21.22
N LYS A 189 -6.34 13.48 -22.03
CA LYS A 189 -5.74 13.72 -23.36
C LYS A 189 -4.22 13.90 -23.38
N GLY A 190 -3.64 14.34 -22.26
CA GLY A 190 -2.18 14.51 -22.14
C GLY A 190 -1.44 13.23 -21.71
N GLN A 191 -2.15 12.16 -21.39
CA GLN A 191 -1.60 10.86 -20.97
C GLN A 191 -1.97 9.76 -21.96
N PHE A 192 -3.21 9.77 -22.44
CA PHE A 192 -3.75 8.78 -23.36
C PHE A 192 -2.98 8.80 -24.68
N GLY A 193 -2.46 7.63 -25.10
CA GLY A 193 -1.65 7.50 -26.32
C GLY A 193 -0.18 7.95 -26.19
N HIS A 194 0.21 8.53 -25.05
CA HIS A 194 1.54 9.11 -24.86
C HIS A 194 2.36 8.41 -23.77
N SER A 195 1.74 8.13 -22.63
CA SER A 195 2.40 7.53 -21.47
C SER A 195 1.67 6.25 -21.06
N HIS A 196 2.29 5.10 -21.27
CA HIS A 196 1.70 3.80 -20.94
C HIS A 196 2.47 3.12 -19.81
N GLY A 197 1.74 2.44 -18.94
CA GLY A 197 2.27 1.61 -17.88
C GLY A 197 1.37 0.42 -17.63
N ILE A 198 1.96 -0.69 -17.20
CA ILE A 198 1.26 -1.95 -16.93
C ILE A 198 1.51 -2.32 -15.46
N ILE A 199 0.44 -2.58 -14.74
CA ILE A 199 0.47 -3.29 -13.47
C ILE A 199 0.05 -4.74 -13.72
N ILE A 200 0.70 -5.66 -13.03
CA ILE A 200 0.32 -7.07 -13.06
C ILE A 200 -0.53 -7.32 -11.82
N VAL A 201 -1.72 -7.87 -12.04
CA VAL A 201 -2.68 -8.16 -10.98
C VAL A 201 -3.09 -9.62 -11.11
N ASP A 202 -3.10 -10.33 -9.99
CA ASP A 202 -3.63 -11.71 -9.91
C ASP A 202 -5.16 -11.68 -9.81
N THR A 203 -5.68 -10.70 -9.07
CA THR A 203 -7.12 -10.49 -8.91
C THR A 203 -7.42 -9.04 -8.57
N PHE A 204 -8.64 -8.59 -8.87
CA PHE A 204 -9.14 -7.31 -8.44
C PHE A 204 -10.50 -7.42 -7.74
N PHE A 205 -10.83 -6.37 -6.98
CA PHE A 205 -12.03 -6.33 -6.16
C PHE A 205 -12.85 -5.08 -6.46
N GLU A 206 -14.17 -5.26 -6.50
CA GLU A 206 -15.13 -4.18 -6.61
C GLU A 206 -16.12 -4.20 -5.43
N ASN A 207 -16.52 -3.01 -5.00
CA ASN A 207 -17.67 -2.85 -4.11
C ASN A 207 -18.93 -2.79 -4.96
N VAL A 208 -19.87 -3.68 -4.71
CA VAL A 208 -21.14 -3.79 -5.44
C VAL A 208 -22.27 -3.81 -4.43
N GLU A 209 -23.33 -3.06 -4.70
CA GLU A 209 -24.55 -3.12 -3.91
C GLU A 209 -25.44 -4.25 -4.43
N ILE A 210 -25.73 -5.20 -3.55
CA ILE A 210 -26.62 -6.33 -3.81
C ILE A 210 -27.64 -6.35 -2.67
N ASP A 211 -28.93 -6.26 -3.01
CA ASP A 211 -30.04 -6.20 -2.05
C ASP A 211 -29.89 -5.13 -0.96
N GLY A 212 -29.43 -3.93 -1.35
CA GLY A 212 -29.24 -2.81 -0.43
C GLY A 212 -28.03 -2.96 0.51
N ARG A 213 -27.16 -3.95 0.28
CA ARG A 213 -25.95 -4.19 1.08
C ARG A 213 -24.71 -4.11 0.21
N ASN A 214 -23.70 -3.40 0.70
CA ASN A 214 -22.39 -3.39 0.05
C ASN A 214 -21.70 -4.75 0.22
N GLN A 215 -21.33 -5.36 -0.89
CA GLN A 215 -20.56 -6.60 -0.97
C GLN A 215 -19.27 -6.35 -1.74
N VAL A 216 -18.18 -7.00 -1.33
CA VAL A 216 -16.92 -6.96 -2.05
C VAL A 216 -16.84 -8.20 -2.94
N LEU A 217 -16.92 -8.00 -4.25
CA LEU A 217 -16.74 -9.07 -5.23
C LEU A 217 -15.27 -9.16 -5.63
N GLN A 218 -14.79 -10.39 -5.82
CA GLN A 218 -13.46 -10.71 -6.31
C GLN A 218 -13.55 -11.22 -7.76
N PHE A 219 -12.67 -10.72 -8.61
CA PHE A 219 -12.56 -11.09 -10.01
C PHE A 219 -11.16 -11.63 -10.27
N THR A 220 -11.05 -12.93 -10.50
CA THR A 220 -9.81 -13.61 -10.83
C THR A 220 -9.93 -14.12 -12.27
N PRO A 221 -8.96 -13.82 -13.15
CA PRO A 221 -8.94 -14.39 -14.49
C PRO A 221 -8.96 -15.93 -14.42
N ASP A 222 -9.77 -16.54 -15.28
CA ASP A 222 -9.71 -17.99 -15.52
C ASP A 222 -8.51 -18.24 -16.45
N ASP A 223 -7.47 -18.88 -15.92
CA ASP A 223 -6.22 -19.11 -16.64
C ASP A 223 -6.27 -20.32 -17.58
N GLY A 224 -7.38 -21.07 -17.58
CA GLY A 224 -7.60 -22.23 -18.44
C GLY A 224 -6.94 -23.49 -17.92
#